data_AF-A0A524I074-F1
#
_entry.id   AF-A0A524I074-F1
#
_cell.length_a   1.000
_cell.length_b   1.000
_cell.length_c   1.000
_cell.angle_alpha   90.00
_cell.angle_beta   90.00
_cell.angle_gamma   90.00
#
_symmetry.space_group_name_H-M   'P 1'
#
loop_
_entity.id
_entity.type
_entity.pdbx_description
1 polymer ?
#
loop_
_entity_poly.entity_id
_entity_poly.type
_entity_poly.pdbx_seq_one_letter_code
_entity_poly.pdbx_strand_id
1 'polypeptide(L)'
;MKKMLSTLICALTLLALLCSLAVPAVVAISTPAEAPVWEKGDKWAYGMETDVGAEFAAQLQDLRDLLEEGTGGTVNTLELDGDSSSWILFEVTEANSDIYVLSMDAAVKLQLDASISVTAEMVEAGTYGYDDEPETESMDIEVEANVDLALVVGVDITFEHDTMAISEITMNVNFDGVVAFRAQNIPNEDYNWTDYSTTFSYDDYDVSAEMEANLAVEISF
;
A
#
# COMPACT_ATOMS: atom_id res chain seq x y z
N MET A 1 16.50 -14.07 -10.70
CA MET A 1 15.51 -14.16 -11.81
C MET A 1 14.38 -15.15 -11.55
N LYS A 2 14.62 -16.47 -11.32
CA LYS A 2 13.52 -17.43 -11.05
C LYS A 2 12.66 -17.11 -9.80
N LYS A 3 13.25 -16.50 -8.77
CA LYS A 3 12.52 -16.11 -7.54
C LYS A 3 11.61 -14.90 -7.76
N MET A 4 12.01 -13.91 -8.56
CA MET A 4 11.18 -12.73 -8.86
C MET A 4 9.97 -13.08 -9.74
N LEU A 5 10.15 -13.97 -10.72
CA LEU A 5 9.04 -14.48 -11.52
C LEU A 5 8.02 -15.25 -10.66
N SER A 6 8.49 -16.03 -9.68
CA SER A 6 7.60 -16.73 -8.74
C SER A 6 6.86 -15.78 -7.81
N THR A 7 7.51 -14.71 -7.34
CA THR A 7 6.87 -13.70 -6.49
C THR A 7 5.82 -12.91 -7.26
N LEU A 8 6.10 -12.56 -8.52
CA LEU A 8 5.15 -11.88 -9.41
C LEU A 8 3.93 -12.75 -9.72
N ILE A 9 4.13 -14.04 -10.02
CA ILE A 9 3.03 -15.00 -10.25
C ILE A 9 2.20 -15.21 -8.98
N CYS A 10 2.82 -15.25 -7.79
CA CYS A 10 2.10 -15.31 -6.52
C CYS A 10 1.29 -14.04 -6.23
N ALA A 11 1.84 -12.85 -6.52
CA ALA A 11 1.12 -11.58 -6.34
C ALA A 11 -0.06 -11.47 -7.31
N LEU A 12 0.11 -11.87 -8.58
CA LEU A 12 -0.95 -11.89 -9.59
C LEU A 12 -2.07 -12.89 -9.27
N THR A 13 -1.72 -14.07 -8.72
CA THR A 13 -2.72 -15.06 -8.29
C THR A 13 -3.46 -14.64 -7.02
N LEU A 14 -2.80 -13.93 -6.10
CA LEU A 14 -3.45 -13.34 -4.92
C LEU A 14 -4.42 -12.22 -5.32
N LEU A 15 -4.04 -11.38 -6.30
CA LEU A 15 -4.88 -10.32 -6.85
C LEU A 15 -6.10 -10.90 -7.58
N ALA A 16 -5.92 -11.95 -8.38
CA ALA A 16 -7.03 -12.67 -9.02
C ALA A 16 -7.99 -13.32 -7.99
N LEU A 17 -7.47 -13.82 -6.87
CA LEU A 17 -8.29 -14.33 -5.76
C LEU A 17 -9.06 -13.22 -5.05
N LEU A 18 -8.45 -12.05 -4.83
CA LEU A 18 -9.11 -10.89 -4.21
C LEU A 18 -10.22 -10.33 -5.10
N CYS A 19 -10.02 -10.27 -6.42
CA CYS A 19 -11.07 -9.95 -7.38
C CYS A 19 -12.23 -10.95 -7.35
N SER A 20 -11.97 -12.23 -7.06
CA SER A 20 -13.03 -13.25 -6.90
C SER A 20 -13.82 -13.12 -5.59
N LEU A 21 -13.27 -12.46 -4.58
CA LEU A 21 -13.92 -12.19 -3.29
C LEU A 21 -14.73 -10.89 -3.30
N ALA A 22 -14.47 -9.99 -4.26
CA ALA A 22 -15.23 -8.75 -4.47
C ALA A 22 -16.56 -8.97 -5.22
N VAL A 23 -16.84 -10.19 -5.69
CA VAL A 23 -18.16 -10.54 -6.22
C VAL A 23 -19.07 -10.85 -5.03
N PRO A 24 -20.14 -10.08 -4.78
CA PRO A 24 -21.15 -10.47 -3.80
C PRO A 24 -21.63 -11.87 -4.17
N ALA A 25 -21.57 -12.80 -3.22
CA ALA A 25 -22.14 -14.13 -3.37
C ALA A 25 -23.66 -14.03 -3.55
N VAL A 26 -24.11 -13.73 -4.76
CA VAL A 26 -25.50 -13.85 -5.17
C VAL A 26 -25.73 -15.33 -5.49
N VAL A 27 -25.87 -16.12 -4.43
CA VAL A 27 -26.41 -17.48 -4.56
C VAL A 27 -27.93 -17.38 -4.48
N ALA A 28 -28.62 -17.40 -5.64
CA ALA A 28 -29.92 -18.07 -5.82
C ALA A 28 -30.45 -17.97 -7.27
N ILE A 29 -30.30 -19.08 -8.01
CA ILE A 29 -31.21 -19.71 -8.98
C ILE A 29 -32.16 -18.79 -9.80
N SER A 30 -31.96 -18.71 -11.12
CA SER A 30 -32.95 -19.12 -12.14
C SER A 30 -32.49 -18.72 -13.56
N THR A 31 -32.56 -19.68 -14.50
CA THR A 31 -32.27 -19.56 -15.95
C THR A 31 -30.83 -19.17 -16.36
N PRO A 32 -30.23 -19.74 -17.43
CA PRO A 32 -29.12 -19.06 -18.09
C PRO A 32 -29.66 -17.69 -18.48
N ALA A 33 -29.18 -16.61 -17.85
CA ALA A 33 -29.48 -15.27 -18.31
C ALA A 33 -29.04 -15.22 -19.77
N GLU A 34 -29.93 -14.78 -20.66
CA GLU A 34 -29.53 -14.41 -22.02
C GLU A 34 -28.30 -13.51 -21.88
N ALA A 35 -27.22 -13.85 -22.60
CA ALA A 35 -26.01 -13.05 -22.55
C ALA A 35 -26.42 -11.60 -22.80
N PRO A 36 -26.01 -10.64 -21.95
CA PRO A 36 -26.36 -9.25 -22.14
C PRO A 36 -25.94 -8.83 -23.56
N VAL A 37 -26.86 -8.22 -24.31
CA VAL A 37 -26.52 -7.62 -25.61
C VAL A 37 -25.69 -6.37 -25.29
N TRP A 38 -24.39 -6.45 -25.54
CA TRP A 38 -23.46 -5.35 -25.35
C TRP A 38 -23.39 -4.51 -26.61
N GLU A 39 -23.70 -3.22 -26.47
CA GLU A 39 -23.53 -2.25 -27.54
C GLU A 39 -22.19 -1.54 -27.39
N LYS A 40 -21.56 -1.20 -28.52
CA LYS A 40 -20.34 -0.38 -28.50
C LYS A 40 -20.61 0.93 -27.77
N GLY A 41 -19.76 1.24 -26.79
CA GLY A 41 -19.86 2.44 -25.96
C GLY A 41 -20.65 2.24 -24.67
N ASP A 42 -21.16 1.04 -24.39
CA ASP A 42 -21.66 0.68 -23.07
C ASP A 42 -20.51 0.80 -22.05
N LYS A 43 -20.77 1.55 -20.97
CA LYS A 43 -19.80 1.80 -19.90
C LYS A 43 -20.45 1.61 -18.54
N TRP A 44 -19.69 1.01 -17.63
CA TRP A 44 -20.02 1.00 -16.21
C TRP A 44 -18.75 1.16 -15.40
N ALA A 45 -18.86 1.89 -14.30
CA ALA A 45 -17.76 2.12 -13.39
C ALA A 45 -18.19 1.87 -11.95
N TYR A 46 -17.23 1.43 -11.16
CA TYR A 46 -17.35 1.31 -9.72
C TYR A 46 -16.11 1.92 -9.09
N GLY A 47 -16.29 2.60 -7.97
CA GLY A 47 -15.17 3.13 -7.22
C GLY A 47 -15.50 3.31 -5.76
N MET A 48 -14.44 3.42 -4.97
CA MET A 48 -14.50 3.70 -3.55
C MET A 48 -13.34 4.64 -3.17
N GLU A 49 -13.63 5.48 -2.19
CA GLU A 49 -12.67 6.39 -1.56
C GLU A 49 -12.74 6.16 -0.05
N THR A 50 -11.58 6.23 0.61
CA THR A 50 -11.45 6.07 2.05
C THR A 50 -10.49 7.12 2.57
N ASP A 51 -10.97 7.89 3.55
CA ASP A 51 -10.16 8.79 4.37
C ASP A 51 -9.45 7.95 5.43
N VAL A 52 -8.14 7.76 5.28
CA VAL A 52 -7.35 6.91 6.15
C VAL A 52 -7.18 7.53 7.53
N GLY A 53 -7.03 8.86 7.62
CA GLY A 53 -6.90 9.54 8.90
C GLY A 53 -8.13 9.34 9.78
N ALA A 54 -9.32 9.48 9.19
CA ALA A 54 -10.59 9.25 9.89
C ALA A 54 -10.78 7.80 10.35
N GLU A 55 -10.40 6.81 9.52
CA GLU A 55 -10.53 5.39 9.84
C GLU A 55 -9.63 4.94 11.00
N PHE A 56 -8.49 5.59 11.20
CA PHE A 56 -7.51 5.24 12.24
C PHE A 56 -7.55 6.16 13.47
N ALA A 57 -8.48 7.11 13.55
CA ALA A 57 -8.54 8.11 14.61
C ALA A 57 -8.59 7.50 16.03
N ALA A 58 -9.27 6.36 16.21
CA ALA A 58 -9.33 5.67 17.51
C ALA A 58 -7.98 5.01 17.86
N GLN A 59 -7.35 4.39 16.89
CA GLN A 59 -6.06 3.71 17.03
C GLN A 59 -4.93 4.71 17.32
N LEU A 60 -5.02 5.94 16.79
CA LEU A 60 -4.09 7.01 17.14
C LEU A 60 -4.22 7.43 18.61
N GLN A 61 -5.44 7.42 19.17
CA GLN A 61 -5.60 7.70 20.61
C GLN A 61 -4.97 6.59 21.46
N ASP A 62 -5.23 5.32 21.13
CA ASP A 62 -4.63 4.19 21.83
C ASP A 62 -3.09 4.21 21.74
N LEU A 63 -2.54 4.63 20.60
CA LEU A 63 -1.09 4.77 20.41
C LEU A 63 -0.52 5.94 21.22
N ARG A 64 -1.22 7.09 21.31
CA ARG A 64 -0.80 8.20 22.18
C ARG A 64 -0.68 7.73 23.63
N ASP A 65 -1.72 7.07 24.14
CA ASP A 65 -1.73 6.59 25.53
C ASP A 65 -0.57 5.61 25.78
N LEU A 66 -0.30 4.71 24.84
CA LEU A 66 0.82 3.76 24.91
C LEU A 66 2.18 4.48 24.91
N LEU A 67 2.35 5.51 24.09
CA LEU A 67 3.60 6.26 24.00
C LEU A 67 3.86 7.06 25.28
N GLU A 68 2.85 7.74 25.82
CA GLU A 68 2.97 8.48 27.08
C GLU A 68 3.24 7.56 28.27
N GLU A 69 2.53 6.42 28.37
CA GLU A 69 2.76 5.43 29.43
C GLU A 69 4.14 4.77 29.30
N GLY A 70 4.53 4.38 28.09
CA GLY A 70 5.74 3.60 27.83
C GLY A 70 7.03 4.42 27.93
N THR A 71 6.98 5.71 27.57
CA THR A 71 8.15 6.59 27.61
C THR A 71 8.22 7.45 28.87
N GLY A 72 7.11 7.58 29.61
CA GLY A 72 6.99 8.59 30.66
C GLY A 72 7.08 10.03 30.14
N GLY A 73 7.04 10.20 28.81
CA GLY A 73 7.17 11.46 28.10
C GLY A 73 5.83 12.08 27.71
N THR A 74 5.88 13.11 26.89
CA THR A 74 4.70 13.81 26.35
C THR A 74 4.67 13.65 24.83
N VAL A 75 3.53 13.23 24.29
CA VAL A 75 3.32 13.17 22.84
C VAL A 75 2.94 14.56 22.33
N ASN A 76 3.87 15.22 21.65
CA ASN A 76 3.67 16.55 21.06
C ASN A 76 2.81 16.48 19.80
N THR A 77 3.12 15.53 18.92
CA THR A 77 2.44 15.32 17.64
C THR A 77 2.16 13.84 17.46
N LEU A 78 0.94 13.52 17.02
CA LEU A 78 0.57 12.20 16.53
C LEU A 78 -0.53 12.38 15.51
N GLU A 79 -0.13 12.39 14.25
CA GLU A 79 -0.99 12.71 13.12
C GLU A 79 -0.81 11.65 12.03
N LEU A 80 -1.93 11.27 11.43
CA LEU A 80 -1.99 10.46 10.23
C LEU A 80 -3.08 11.08 9.36
N ASP A 81 -2.66 11.57 8.20
CA ASP A 81 -3.54 12.06 7.15
C ASP A 81 -3.34 11.20 5.90
N GLY A 82 -4.37 11.10 5.08
CA GLY A 82 -4.23 10.37 3.82
C GLY A 82 -5.53 9.84 3.25
N ASP A 83 -5.44 9.51 1.97
CA ASP A 83 -6.55 9.05 1.16
C ASP A 83 -6.16 7.77 0.41
N SER A 84 -7.10 6.83 0.36
CA SER A 84 -7.03 5.72 -0.57
C SER A 84 -8.22 5.76 -1.52
N SER A 85 -7.96 5.57 -2.81
CA SER A 85 -9.01 5.47 -3.81
C SER A 85 -8.78 4.29 -4.73
N SER A 86 -9.86 3.63 -5.14
CA SER A 86 -9.81 2.62 -6.18
C SER A 86 -11.00 2.78 -7.12
N TRP A 87 -10.72 2.63 -8.41
CA TRP A 87 -11.66 2.83 -9.49
C TRP A 87 -11.50 1.72 -10.51
N ILE A 88 -12.61 1.21 -11.02
CA ILE A 88 -12.64 0.27 -12.14
C ILE A 88 -13.67 0.78 -13.14
N LEU A 89 -13.25 0.93 -14.39
CA LEU A 89 -14.07 1.27 -15.53
C LEU A 89 -14.07 0.07 -16.48
N PHE A 90 -15.25 -0.30 -16.95
CA PHE A 90 -15.43 -1.22 -18.05
C PHE A 90 -16.07 -0.50 -19.23
N GLU A 91 -15.59 -0.79 -20.43
CA GLU A 91 -16.11 -0.25 -21.67
C GLU A 91 -16.13 -1.31 -22.77
N VAL A 92 -17.25 -1.42 -23.47
CA VAL A 92 -17.33 -2.18 -24.71
C VAL A 92 -16.80 -1.29 -25.84
N THR A 93 -15.51 -1.42 -26.16
CA THR A 93 -14.82 -0.53 -27.12
C THR A 93 -15.12 -0.91 -28.57
N GLU A 94 -15.43 -2.18 -28.81
CA GLU A 94 -15.86 -2.69 -30.11
C GLU A 94 -16.88 -3.83 -29.97
N ALA A 95 -17.89 -3.81 -30.83
CA ALA A 95 -18.90 -4.85 -30.95
C ALA A 95 -19.35 -4.89 -32.41
N ASN A 96 -19.07 -5.98 -33.12
CA ASN A 96 -19.46 -6.19 -34.50
C ASN A 96 -19.80 -7.68 -34.74
N SER A 97 -20.03 -8.10 -35.99
CA SER A 97 -20.43 -9.48 -36.30
C SER A 97 -19.35 -10.53 -36.03
N ASP A 98 -18.09 -10.10 -35.90
CA ASP A 98 -16.94 -10.98 -35.86
C ASP A 98 -16.29 -10.99 -34.47
N ILE A 99 -16.29 -9.85 -33.77
CA ILE A 99 -15.64 -9.68 -32.46
C ILE A 99 -16.42 -8.81 -31.46
N TYR A 100 -16.12 -9.03 -30.19
CA TYR A 100 -16.34 -8.09 -29.10
C TYR A 100 -15.00 -7.71 -28.46
N VAL A 101 -14.78 -6.44 -28.15
CA VAL A 101 -13.63 -5.97 -27.37
C VAL A 101 -14.14 -5.32 -26.10
N LEU A 102 -13.76 -5.89 -24.96
CA LEU A 102 -14.03 -5.36 -23.63
C LEU A 102 -12.75 -4.76 -23.08
N SER A 103 -12.78 -3.46 -22.80
CA SER A 103 -11.71 -2.74 -22.10
C SER A 103 -12.05 -2.62 -20.62
N MET A 104 -11.05 -2.84 -19.78
CA MET A 104 -11.10 -2.67 -18.34
C MET A 104 -9.92 -1.81 -17.90
N ASP A 105 -10.21 -0.64 -17.33
CA ASP A 105 -9.21 0.22 -16.69
C ASP A 105 -9.44 0.20 -15.18
N ALA A 106 -8.43 -0.24 -14.42
CA ALA A 106 -8.40 -0.15 -12.98
C ALA A 106 -7.34 0.84 -12.53
N ALA A 107 -7.68 1.72 -11.58
CA ALA A 107 -6.76 2.66 -10.97
C ALA A 107 -6.85 2.55 -9.45
N VAL A 108 -5.71 2.53 -8.78
CA VAL A 108 -5.59 2.58 -7.32
C VAL A 108 -4.61 3.69 -6.96
N LYS A 109 -4.99 4.53 -6.00
CA LYS A 109 -4.10 5.53 -5.41
C LYS A 109 -4.08 5.37 -3.89
N LEU A 110 -2.91 5.55 -3.30
CA LEU A 110 -2.72 5.68 -1.86
C LEU A 110 -1.81 6.87 -1.59
N GLN A 111 -2.27 7.81 -0.78
CA GLN A 111 -1.47 8.90 -0.26
C GLN A 111 -1.55 8.87 1.27
N LEU A 112 -0.40 8.89 1.94
CA LEU A 112 -0.32 8.87 3.40
C LEU A 112 0.76 9.84 3.87
N ASP A 113 0.44 10.60 4.90
CA ASP A 113 1.32 11.51 5.59
C ASP A 113 1.18 11.26 7.09
N ALA A 114 2.25 10.79 7.72
CA ALA A 114 2.28 10.45 9.14
C ALA A 114 3.39 11.23 9.85
N SER A 115 3.08 11.74 11.04
CA SER A 115 4.03 12.45 11.89
C SER A 115 3.84 12.08 13.35
N ILE A 116 4.95 11.77 14.02
CA ILE A 116 5.02 11.46 15.45
C ILE A 116 6.14 12.31 16.05
N SER A 117 5.85 13.00 17.15
CA SER A 117 6.84 13.71 17.95
C SER A 117 6.58 13.46 19.43
N VAL A 118 7.60 12.99 20.15
CA VAL A 118 7.54 12.67 21.58
C VAL A 118 8.72 13.32 22.28
N THR A 119 8.47 14.05 23.36
CA THR A 119 9.52 14.50 24.29
C THR A 119 9.60 13.53 25.45
N ALA A 120 10.76 12.92 25.69
CA ALA A 120 10.98 11.98 26.80
C ALA A 120 12.32 12.22 27.49
N GLU A 121 12.43 11.78 28.75
CA GLU A 121 13.72 11.71 29.44
C GLU A 121 14.48 10.46 28.97
N MET A 122 15.62 10.67 28.33
CA MET A 122 16.43 9.64 27.70
C MET A 122 17.83 9.62 28.32
N VAL A 123 18.51 8.48 28.30
CA VAL A 123 19.89 8.36 28.83
C VAL A 123 20.84 9.19 27.97
N GLU A 124 21.73 9.98 28.58
CA GLU A 124 22.73 10.72 27.81
C GLU A 124 23.58 9.76 26.93
N ALA A 125 23.96 10.20 25.74
CA ALA A 125 24.74 9.36 24.84
C ALA A 125 26.13 9.06 25.43
N GLY A 126 26.50 7.78 25.50
CA GLY A 126 27.75 7.35 26.13
C GLY A 126 27.84 5.85 26.37
N THR A 127 29.02 5.40 26.79
CA THR A 127 29.24 4.02 27.23
C THR A 127 29.27 3.98 28.76
N TYR A 128 28.40 3.18 29.34
CA TYR A 128 28.22 3.03 30.78
C TYR A 128 28.46 1.58 31.18
N GLY A 129 29.19 1.37 32.27
CA GLY A 129 29.35 0.07 32.90
C GLY A 129 28.06 -0.36 33.62
N TYR A 130 27.97 -1.66 33.94
CA TYR A 130 26.81 -2.23 34.61
C TYR A 130 26.45 -1.58 35.97
N ASP A 131 27.45 -1.05 36.69
CA ASP A 131 27.25 -0.40 37.99
C ASP A 131 27.12 1.13 37.88
N ASP A 132 27.17 1.70 36.67
CA ASP A 132 27.05 3.14 36.47
C ASP A 132 25.57 3.55 36.49
N GLU A 133 25.25 4.67 37.15
CA GLU A 133 23.94 5.32 37.06
C GLU A 133 24.04 6.43 36.01
N PRO A 134 23.59 6.19 34.76
CA PRO A 134 23.68 7.20 33.71
C PRO A 134 22.80 8.42 34.02
N GLU A 135 23.30 9.61 33.68
CA GLU A 135 22.49 10.82 33.66
C GLU A 135 21.47 10.74 32.51
N THR A 136 20.38 11.51 32.65
CA THR A 136 19.31 11.58 31.65
C THR A 136 19.12 13.02 31.19
N GLU A 137 18.71 13.17 29.94
CA GLU A 137 18.39 14.44 29.30
C GLU A 137 17.02 14.37 28.62
N SER A 138 16.31 15.50 28.57
CA SER A 138 15.07 15.61 27.81
C SER A 138 15.39 15.67 26.33
N MET A 139 14.86 14.74 25.55
CA MET A 139 15.11 14.62 24.12
C MET A 139 13.79 14.52 23.34
N ASP A 140 13.77 15.17 22.17
CA ASP A 140 12.65 15.09 21.23
C ASP A 140 12.94 14.00 20.20
N ILE A 141 12.05 13.01 20.14
CA ILE A 141 12.07 11.92 19.17
C ILE A 141 11.03 12.25 18.10
N GLU A 142 11.45 12.33 16.84
CA GLU A 142 10.59 12.69 15.72
C GLU A 142 10.61 11.59 14.67
N VAL A 143 9.44 11.26 14.11
CA VAL A 143 9.28 10.32 13.00
C VAL A 143 8.27 10.89 12.02
N GLU A 144 8.66 10.97 10.76
CA GLU A 144 7.81 11.39 9.64
C GLU A 144 7.86 10.32 8.55
N ALA A 145 6.70 9.97 8.00
CA ALA A 145 6.58 9.04 6.89
C ALA A 145 5.58 9.57 5.86
N ASN A 146 6.00 9.62 4.60
CA ASN A 146 5.21 10.11 3.47
C ASN A 146 5.18 8.98 2.43
N VAL A 147 4.00 8.65 1.91
CA VAL A 147 3.81 7.60 0.90
C VAL A 147 2.85 8.14 -0.15
N ASP A 148 3.25 8.09 -1.42
CA ASP A 148 2.37 8.36 -2.57
C ASP A 148 2.54 7.23 -3.58
N LEU A 149 1.49 6.44 -3.78
CA LEU A 149 1.49 5.29 -4.68
C LEU A 149 0.32 5.40 -5.65
N ALA A 150 0.60 5.12 -6.93
CA ALA A 150 -0.40 5.01 -7.96
C ALA A 150 -0.16 3.73 -8.79
N LEU A 151 -1.23 2.97 -9.03
CA LEU A 151 -1.24 1.81 -9.90
C LEU A 151 -2.39 1.96 -10.90
N VAL A 152 -2.06 1.88 -12.19
CA VAL A 152 -3.04 1.86 -13.27
C VAL A 152 -2.84 0.59 -14.09
N VAL A 153 -3.91 -0.18 -14.24
CA VAL A 153 -3.95 -1.41 -15.02
C VAL A 153 -5.03 -1.27 -16.09
N GLY A 154 -4.63 -1.26 -17.35
CA GLY A 154 -5.52 -1.35 -18.49
C GLY A 154 -5.49 -2.77 -19.07
N VAL A 155 -6.65 -3.35 -19.34
CA VAL A 155 -6.77 -4.67 -19.98
C VAL A 155 -7.80 -4.59 -21.09
N ASP A 156 -7.41 -4.95 -22.30
CA ASP A 156 -8.31 -5.17 -23.42
C ASP A 156 -8.40 -6.67 -23.70
N ILE A 157 -9.62 -7.21 -23.76
CA ILE A 157 -9.89 -8.60 -24.11
C ILE A 157 -10.73 -8.63 -25.38
N THR A 158 -10.21 -9.31 -26.40
CA THR A 158 -10.93 -9.57 -27.66
C THR A 158 -11.54 -10.95 -27.61
N PHE A 159 -12.84 -11.02 -27.88
CA PHE A 159 -13.62 -12.25 -27.98
C PHE A 159 -14.10 -12.45 -29.42
N GLU A 160 -14.12 -13.71 -29.88
CA GLU A 160 -14.85 -14.10 -31.08
C GLU A 160 -16.36 -14.04 -30.82
N HIS A 161 -17.11 -13.41 -31.73
CA HIS A 161 -18.55 -13.17 -31.57
C HIS A 161 -19.36 -14.47 -31.42
N ASP A 162 -19.07 -15.49 -32.23
CA ASP A 162 -19.88 -16.72 -32.31
C ASP A 162 -19.63 -17.70 -31.17
N THR A 163 -18.41 -17.70 -30.61
CA THR A 163 -17.96 -18.71 -29.64
C THR A 163 -17.69 -18.12 -28.26
N MET A 164 -17.56 -16.80 -28.17
CA MET A 164 -17.02 -16.06 -27.01
C MET A 164 -15.62 -16.55 -26.61
N ALA A 165 -14.89 -17.20 -27.53
CA ALA A 165 -13.51 -17.58 -27.29
C ALA A 165 -12.62 -16.34 -27.26
N ILE A 166 -11.69 -16.30 -26.31
CA ILE A 166 -10.72 -15.21 -26.21
C ILE A 166 -9.66 -15.41 -27.29
N SER A 167 -9.51 -14.43 -28.18
CA SER A 167 -8.50 -14.45 -29.25
C SER A 167 -7.27 -13.63 -28.88
N GLU A 168 -7.45 -12.59 -28.08
CA GLU A 168 -6.37 -11.67 -27.70
C GLU A 168 -6.61 -11.06 -26.32
N ILE A 169 -5.52 -10.88 -25.58
CA ILE A 169 -5.48 -10.10 -24.34
C ILE A 169 -4.30 -9.12 -24.44
N THR A 170 -4.60 -7.84 -24.34
CA THR A 170 -3.60 -6.78 -24.16
C THR A 170 -3.70 -6.25 -22.74
N MET A 171 -2.57 -6.15 -22.05
CA MET A 171 -2.48 -5.63 -20.69
C MET A 171 -1.38 -4.58 -20.59
N ASN A 172 -1.71 -3.46 -19.97
CA ASN A 172 -0.78 -2.40 -19.62
C ASN A 172 -0.84 -2.18 -18.11
N VAL A 173 0.31 -2.16 -17.46
CA VAL A 173 0.45 -1.87 -16.04
C VAL A 173 1.44 -0.74 -15.88
N ASN A 174 1.00 0.35 -15.25
CA ASN A 174 1.83 1.48 -14.87
C ASN A 174 1.77 1.61 -13.36
N PHE A 175 2.92 1.62 -12.72
CA PHE A 175 3.07 1.83 -11.30
C PHE A 175 4.02 3.00 -11.08
N ASP A 176 3.62 3.90 -10.20
CA ASP A 176 4.43 4.98 -9.66
C ASP A 176 4.36 4.92 -8.15
N GLY A 177 5.49 5.12 -7.48
CA GLY A 177 5.53 5.05 -6.03
C GLY A 177 6.69 5.82 -5.45
N VAL A 178 6.37 6.69 -4.51
CA VAL A 178 7.31 7.46 -3.71
C VAL A 178 7.07 7.12 -2.25
N VAL A 179 8.16 6.80 -1.54
CA VAL A 179 8.15 6.69 -0.08
C VAL A 179 9.29 7.52 0.48
N ALA A 180 8.99 8.29 1.52
CA ALA A 180 9.98 9.04 2.28
C ALA A 180 9.77 8.77 3.77
N PHE A 181 10.87 8.53 4.47
CA PHE A 181 10.91 8.29 5.89
C PHE A 181 12.03 9.12 6.49
N ARG A 182 11.68 9.91 7.49
CA ARG A 182 12.62 10.68 8.28
C ARG A 182 12.41 10.36 9.74
N ALA A 183 13.49 10.16 10.48
CA ALA A 183 13.43 10.02 11.91
C ALA A 183 14.64 10.70 12.55
N GLN A 184 14.43 11.27 13.74
CA GLN A 184 15.45 11.95 14.50
C GLN A 184 15.51 11.37 15.91
N ASN A 185 16.73 11.29 16.45
CA ASN A 185 17.01 10.85 17.81
C ASN A 185 16.44 9.46 18.15
N ILE A 186 16.50 8.51 17.21
CA ILE A 186 16.05 7.14 17.49
C ILE A 186 17.06 6.45 18.41
N PRO A 187 16.64 5.99 19.61
CA PRO A 187 17.56 5.38 20.56
C PRO A 187 18.09 4.04 20.05
N ASN A 188 19.39 3.83 20.26
CA ASN A 188 20.09 2.61 19.92
C ASN A 188 21.01 2.20 21.07
N GLU A 189 20.95 0.92 21.43
CA GLU A 189 21.69 0.33 22.55
C GLU A 189 22.58 -0.80 22.04
N ASP A 190 23.90 -0.69 22.28
CA ASP A 190 24.85 -1.77 22.03
C ASP A 190 25.39 -2.31 23.35
N TYR A 191 25.06 -3.57 23.64
CA TYR A 191 25.47 -4.24 24.87
C TYR A 191 26.70 -5.13 24.64
N ASN A 192 27.79 -4.77 25.30
CA ASN A 192 29.03 -5.52 25.30
C ASN A 192 29.12 -6.48 26.51
N TRP A 193 28.88 -7.76 26.22
CA TRP A 193 28.93 -8.86 27.19
C TRP A 193 30.32 -9.15 27.77
N THR A 194 31.39 -8.66 27.12
CA THR A 194 32.78 -8.89 27.55
C THR A 194 33.20 -7.90 28.62
N ASP A 195 32.82 -6.63 28.44
CA ASP A 195 33.20 -5.53 29.31
C ASP A 195 32.06 -5.13 30.27
N TYR A 196 30.91 -5.81 30.19
CA TYR A 196 29.69 -5.52 30.96
C TYR A 196 29.30 -4.04 30.87
N SER A 197 29.28 -3.52 29.64
CA SER A 197 28.94 -2.13 29.35
C SER A 197 27.85 -2.03 28.28
N THR A 198 27.05 -0.99 28.39
CA THR A 198 26.04 -0.59 27.39
C THR A 198 26.45 0.73 26.79
N THR A 199 26.43 0.85 25.47
CA THR A 199 26.59 2.12 24.77
C THR A 199 25.23 2.59 24.30
N PHE A 200 24.80 3.77 24.78
CA PHE A 200 23.63 4.48 24.30
C PHE A 200 24.05 5.46 23.22
N SER A 201 23.34 5.41 22.11
CA SER A 201 23.52 6.31 20.96
C SER A 201 22.17 6.65 20.35
N TYR A 202 22.12 7.72 19.58
CA TYR A 202 20.91 8.22 18.94
C TYR A 202 21.19 8.41 17.46
N ASP A 203 20.39 7.74 16.64
CA ASP A 203 20.56 7.71 15.20
C ASP A 203 19.47 8.52 14.51
N ASP A 204 19.87 9.27 13.48
CA ASP A 204 18.97 9.96 12.57
C ASP A 204 18.87 9.16 11.27
N TYR A 205 17.66 9.08 10.73
CA TYR A 205 17.38 8.43 9.46
C TYR A 205 16.73 9.42 8.51
N ASP A 206 17.21 9.45 7.27
CA ASP A 206 16.59 10.17 6.16
C ASP A 206 16.70 9.28 4.93
N VAL A 207 15.58 8.64 4.57
CA VAL A 207 15.52 7.63 3.53
C VAL A 207 14.35 7.93 2.61
N SER A 208 14.64 8.11 1.33
CA SER A 208 13.64 8.23 0.28
C SER A 208 13.86 7.18 -0.80
N ALA A 209 12.78 6.62 -1.31
CA ALA A 209 12.81 5.74 -2.47
C ALA A 209 11.69 6.11 -3.46
N GLU A 210 12.02 6.02 -4.73
CA GLU A 210 11.11 6.27 -5.86
C GLU A 210 11.19 5.07 -6.80
N MET A 211 10.04 4.61 -7.28
CA MET A 211 9.92 3.50 -8.20
C MET A 211 8.85 3.79 -9.25
N GLU A 212 9.31 3.82 -10.51
CA GLU A 212 8.44 3.80 -11.68
C GLU A 212 8.58 2.45 -12.39
N ALA A 213 7.47 1.81 -12.71
CA ALA A 213 7.46 0.55 -13.46
C ALA A 213 6.34 0.54 -14.49
N ASN A 214 6.70 0.24 -15.74
CA ASN A 214 5.78 0.14 -16.85
C ASN A 214 5.93 -1.23 -17.52
N LEU A 215 4.82 -1.93 -17.70
CA LEU A 215 4.76 -3.25 -18.32
C LEU A 215 3.63 -3.29 -19.35
N ALA A 216 3.96 -3.70 -20.58
CA ALA A 216 2.99 -4.02 -21.61
C ALA A 216 3.11 -5.50 -21.98
N VAL A 217 1.98 -6.20 -22.04
CA VAL A 217 1.89 -7.62 -22.37
C VAL A 217 0.80 -7.79 -23.42
N GLU A 218 1.11 -8.55 -24.45
CA GLU A 218 0.18 -8.94 -25.52
C GLU A 218 0.23 -10.46 -25.65
N ILE A 219 -0.94 -11.10 -25.63
CA ILE A 219 -1.09 -12.55 -25.77
C ILE A 219 -2.17 -12.82 -26.82
N SER A 220 -1.83 -13.58 -27.85
CA SER A 220 -2.74 -14.02 -28.91
C SER A 220 -2.83 -15.55 -28.94
N PHE A 221 -4.00 -16.09 -29.29
CA PHE A 221 -4.31 -17.53 -29.25
C PHE A 221 -4.65 -18.12 -30.62
#